data_AF-A0A226EUH0-F1
#
_entry.id   AF-A0A226EUH0-F1
#
_cell.length_a   1.000
_cell.length_b   1.000
_cell.length_c   1.000
_cell.angle_alpha   90.00
_cell.angle_beta   90.00
_cell.angle_gamma   90.00
#
_symmetry.space_group_name_H-M   'P 1'
#
loop_
_entity.id
_entity.type
_entity.pdbx_description
1 polymer ?
#
loop_
_entity_poly.entity_id
_entity_poly.type
_entity_poly.pdbx_seq_one_letter_code
_entity_poly.pdbx_strand_id
1 'polypeptide(L)'
;MVLISLSHIILSTFVIDVLVKSATITRSQPFVGFFVFPHGGITLNPKTHDFSEEGGTHDGTREEAIRLHEAMRSAAKVLMETKPDVVILSTPHGYYLEERYLFIGNPSMAGNAGWEWENISANFNIDQESTVQLYLDLARKQNPVELLSFGVGQTQMDIKWGEVIPWHFIQEAAVEVGIPLPSVIYMGQPPIKRITELIKLGKDLASYVLSSMTQKRVVVLISADLSHYHANDPKAPYPFNPNSVVFDGFIKEWGQIDRSPEMEAKSAEVLLTNAEAVSDSAGSCGYTGLVMLHSIMGSVVDAGMMTLKRGYYHISKGHQDLSLSGWRTLLLSGYAFIFEVKILENNRFDLQSFLDPQIIQSVIPLPVSFPNSHVQKPVAVIEPPNQQSFAGSIRQLSLAPTTAFISRRSFNTSCAFTIPLFTFTLTQSAPFNEDNSVNIANQMVYFLFAVLYSTASFVVPVVFSGIRDPTITGRSQGEANSEALLDRLLAPQPLVDFMGTKGLQRVGLDGRKCLLKTICVANRSNKYGLLGLPFQIFFPPPSNGTLESVSSAAQIAARMGVYQKEKDCGEVYPCLLDVLDVLVYLRDRYYLNSPS
;
A
#
# COMPACT_ATOMS: atom_id res chain seq x y z
N MET A 1 38.84 -3.97 -38.54
CA MET A 1 37.37 -4.01 -38.47
C MET A 1 36.83 -4.84 -37.28
N VAL A 2 37.50 -5.92 -36.86
CA VAL A 2 37.10 -6.73 -35.67
C VAL A 2 37.29 -5.99 -34.32
N LEU A 3 38.27 -5.08 -34.23
CA LEU A 3 38.57 -4.36 -32.98
C LEU A 3 37.54 -3.29 -32.59
N ILE A 4 36.82 -2.69 -33.55
CA ILE A 4 35.83 -1.63 -33.27
C ILE A 4 34.49 -2.22 -32.81
N SER A 5 34.17 -3.44 -33.28
CA SER A 5 32.96 -4.17 -32.87
C SER A 5 33.06 -4.70 -31.43
N LEU A 6 34.25 -5.14 -30.98
CA LEU A 6 34.44 -5.55 -29.59
C LEU A 6 34.33 -4.39 -28.60
N SER A 7 34.83 -3.19 -28.93
CA SER A 7 34.74 -2.03 -28.05
C SER A 7 33.32 -1.56 -27.79
N HIS A 8 32.40 -1.70 -28.75
CA HIS A 8 30.99 -1.33 -28.54
C HIS A 8 30.20 -2.38 -27.74
N ILE A 9 30.54 -3.66 -27.87
CA ILE A 9 29.94 -4.74 -27.06
C ILE A 9 30.43 -4.67 -25.61
N ILE A 10 31.70 -4.33 -25.39
CA ILE A 10 32.26 -4.14 -24.04
C ILE A 10 31.67 -2.88 -23.39
N LEU A 11 31.51 -1.78 -24.14
CA LEU A 11 30.92 -0.56 -23.58
C LEU A 11 29.42 -0.72 -23.27
N SER A 12 28.67 -1.46 -24.10
CA SER A 12 27.24 -1.69 -23.85
C SER A 12 27.00 -2.65 -22.68
N THR A 13 27.81 -3.71 -22.55
CA THR A 13 27.74 -4.60 -21.40
C THR A 13 28.19 -3.90 -20.12
N PHE A 14 29.24 -3.07 -20.16
CA PHE A 14 29.67 -2.29 -19.00
C PHE A 14 28.65 -1.22 -18.58
N VAL A 15 27.97 -0.55 -19.52
CA VAL A 15 26.92 0.42 -19.20
C VAL A 15 25.67 -0.26 -18.65
N ILE A 16 25.27 -1.42 -19.18
CA ILE A 16 24.16 -2.20 -18.62
C ILE A 16 24.52 -2.71 -17.22
N ASP A 17 25.73 -3.21 -17.02
CA ASP A 17 26.18 -3.74 -15.73
C ASP A 17 26.34 -2.62 -14.68
N VAL A 18 26.77 -1.42 -15.09
CA VAL A 18 26.80 -0.22 -14.23
C VAL A 18 25.39 0.31 -13.94
N LEU A 19 24.46 0.27 -14.90
CA LEU A 19 23.06 0.68 -14.68
C LEU A 19 22.29 -0.32 -13.81
N VAL A 20 22.51 -1.62 -13.99
CA VAL A 20 21.92 -2.69 -13.18
C VAL A 20 22.52 -2.70 -11.77
N LYS A 21 23.84 -2.46 -11.62
CA LYS A 21 24.47 -2.31 -10.29
C LYS A 21 24.15 -0.98 -9.60
N SER A 22 23.91 0.10 -10.36
CA SER A 22 23.52 1.40 -9.79
C SER A 22 22.03 1.50 -9.46
N ALA A 23 21.18 0.67 -10.07
CA ALA A 23 19.78 0.50 -9.68
C ALA A 23 19.64 -0.50 -8.52
N THR A 24 20.43 -0.31 -7.46
CA THR A 24 20.10 -0.94 -6.18
C THR A 24 18.89 -0.18 -5.64
N ILE A 25 17.68 -0.60 -6.02
CA ILE A 25 16.45 -0.11 -5.39
C ILE A 25 16.51 -0.62 -3.95
N THR A 26 17.02 0.20 -3.04
CA THR A 26 16.83 0.00 -1.61
C THR A 26 15.33 0.04 -1.37
N ARG A 27 14.72 -1.14 -1.25
CA ARG A 27 13.32 -1.29 -0.91
C ARG A 27 13.15 -0.67 0.48
N SER A 28 12.59 0.52 0.55
CA SER A 28 12.31 1.20 1.81
C SER A 28 11.39 0.30 2.62
N GLN A 29 11.75 0.03 3.87
CA GLN A 29 10.83 -0.65 4.77
C GLN A 29 9.74 0.33 5.18
N PRO A 30 8.46 0.07 4.86
CA PRO A 30 7.37 0.94 5.25
C PRO A 30 7.05 0.86 6.75
N PHE A 31 7.20 -0.31 7.39
CA PHE A 31 6.96 -0.44 8.83
C PHE A 31 8.03 0.28 9.65
N VAL A 32 7.59 1.19 10.52
CA VAL A 32 8.47 1.98 11.41
C VAL A 32 8.23 1.70 12.90
N GLY A 33 7.20 0.94 13.25
CA GLY A 33 6.97 0.51 14.63
C GLY A 33 5.73 -0.36 14.81
N PHE A 34 5.75 -1.15 15.89
CA PHE A 34 4.64 -1.99 16.34
C PHE A 34 4.38 -1.71 17.82
N PHE A 35 3.13 -1.37 18.16
CA PHE A 35 2.76 -0.91 19.49
C PHE A 35 1.49 -1.62 19.96
N VAL A 36 1.43 -1.91 21.26
CA VAL A 36 0.24 -2.42 21.95
C VAL A 36 -0.08 -1.49 23.10
N PHE A 37 -1.30 -0.93 23.09
CA PHE A 37 -1.77 0.03 24.08
C PHE A 37 -2.99 -0.55 24.79
N PRO A 38 -2.99 -0.67 26.12
CA PRO A 38 -4.22 -0.93 26.86
C PRO A 38 -5.22 0.21 26.66
N HIS A 39 -6.51 -0.12 26.79
CA HIS A 39 -7.63 0.80 26.71
C HIS A 39 -8.46 0.83 27.99
N GLY A 40 -7.95 0.31 29.10
CA GLY A 40 -8.56 0.50 30.42
C GLY A 40 -8.52 1.96 30.89
N GLY A 41 -9.65 2.44 31.43
CA GLY A 41 -9.79 3.81 31.96
C GLY A 41 -8.82 4.14 33.11
N ILE A 42 -8.33 3.13 33.83
CA ILE A 42 -7.31 3.23 34.89
C ILE A 42 -6.04 3.98 34.46
N THR A 43 -5.78 4.04 33.15
CA THR A 43 -4.63 4.74 32.58
C THR A 43 -4.80 6.27 32.53
N LEU A 44 -6.01 6.82 32.51
CA LEU A 44 -6.24 8.21 32.10
C LEU A 44 -5.84 9.25 33.15
N ASN A 45 -6.23 9.08 34.41
CA ASN A 45 -5.92 10.07 35.46
C ASN A 45 -5.67 9.44 36.84
N PRO A 46 -4.61 8.65 36.99
CA PRO A 46 -4.38 7.89 38.22
C PRO A 46 -3.95 8.76 39.41
N LYS A 47 -3.64 10.04 39.20
CA LYS A 47 -3.20 10.93 40.27
C LYS A 47 -4.34 11.50 41.09
N THR A 48 -5.49 11.75 40.49
CA THR A 48 -6.63 12.36 41.21
C THR A 48 -7.84 11.45 41.28
N HIS A 49 -7.81 10.31 40.59
CA HIS A 49 -8.88 9.33 40.64
C HIS A 49 -8.92 8.60 41.98
N ASP A 50 -10.13 8.39 42.48
CA ASP A 50 -10.37 7.59 43.69
C ASP A 50 -10.70 6.16 43.27
N PHE A 51 -9.72 5.27 43.45
CA PHE A 51 -9.85 3.86 43.13
C PHE A 51 -10.62 3.06 44.19
N SER A 52 -11.03 3.65 45.32
CA SER A 52 -11.58 2.87 46.45
C SER A 52 -12.89 2.14 46.13
N GLU A 53 -13.64 2.59 45.12
CA GLU A 53 -14.88 1.96 44.67
C GLU A 53 -14.68 1.03 43.45
N GLU A 54 -13.48 0.98 42.86
CA GLU A 54 -13.19 0.09 41.73
C GLU A 54 -12.93 -1.35 42.21
N GLY A 55 -13.57 -2.30 41.53
CA GLY A 55 -13.42 -3.73 41.85
C GLY A 55 -12.00 -4.23 41.59
N GLY A 56 -11.43 -4.95 42.57
CA GLY A 56 -10.09 -5.52 42.47
C GLY A 56 -8.95 -4.63 42.96
N THR A 57 -9.27 -3.46 43.52
CA THR A 57 -8.28 -2.52 44.07
C THR A 57 -7.66 -3.01 45.37
N HIS A 58 -6.42 -2.59 45.61
CA HIS A 58 -5.62 -2.95 46.78
C HIS A 58 -4.63 -1.84 47.14
N ASP A 59 -3.94 -2.02 48.28
CA ASP A 59 -2.81 -1.18 48.67
C ASP A 59 -1.76 -1.20 47.54
N GLY A 60 -1.50 -0.07 46.90
CA GLY A 60 -0.57 0.05 45.77
C GLY A 60 -1.20 0.24 44.39
N THR A 61 -2.52 0.06 44.23
CA THR A 61 -3.20 0.21 42.92
C THR A 61 -2.99 1.59 42.31
N ARG A 62 -2.97 2.64 43.14
CA ARG A 62 -2.73 4.01 42.66
C ARG A 62 -1.33 4.16 42.07
N GLU A 63 -0.30 3.67 42.77
CA GLU A 63 1.08 3.72 42.31
C GLU A 63 1.26 2.90 41.02
N GLU A 64 0.59 1.76 40.91
CA GLU A 64 0.56 0.94 39.69
C GLU A 64 -0.11 1.66 38.51
N ALA A 65 -1.26 2.28 38.74
CA ALA A 65 -1.96 3.06 37.74
C ALA A 65 -1.12 4.26 37.27
N ILE A 66 -0.41 4.95 38.18
CA ILE A 66 0.54 6.02 37.83
C ILE A 66 1.65 5.48 36.92
N ARG A 67 2.25 4.33 37.28
CA ARG A 67 3.29 3.71 36.44
C ARG A 67 2.77 3.33 35.05
N LEU A 68 1.54 2.83 34.97
CA LEU A 68 0.90 2.48 33.71
C LEU A 68 0.62 3.72 32.84
N HIS A 69 0.11 4.80 33.44
CA HIS A 69 -0.07 6.09 32.75
C HIS A 69 1.24 6.64 32.19
N GLU A 70 2.32 6.60 32.98
CA GLU A 70 3.65 7.05 32.53
C GLU A 70 4.22 6.17 31.42
N ALA A 71 3.95 4.86 31.46
CA ALA A 71 4.31 3.93 30.40
C ALA A 71 3.54 4.23 29.09
N MET A 72 2.22 4.51 29.18
CA MET A 72 1.40 4.91 28.04
C MET A 72 1.90 6.21 27.40
N ARG A 73 2.19 7.25 28.20
CA ARG A 73 2.79 8.50 27.71
C ARG A 73 4.13 8.26 27.01
N SER A 74 5.00 7.47 27.63
CA SER A 74 6.32 7.16 27.08
C SER A 74 6.21 6.40 25.76
N ALA A 75 5.29 5.44 25.67
CA ALA A 75 5.08 4.67 24.46
C ALA A 75 4.50 5.51 23.32
N ALA A 76 3.54 6.40 23.62
CA ALA A 76 2.98 7.33 22.66
C ALA A 76 4.02 8.31 22.12
N LYS A 77 4.91 8.79 22.98
CA LYS A 77 6.05 9.62 22.58
C LYS A 77 6.96 8.91 21.59
N VAL A 78 7.35 7.68 21.88
CA VAL A 78 8.19 6.86 20.97
C VAL A 78 7.47 6.64 19.65
N LEU A 79 6.19 6.29 19.68
CA LEU A 79 5.37 6.14 18.47
C LEU A 79 5.43 7.40 17.61
N MET A 80 5.21 8.58 18.20
CA MET A 80 5.25 9.84 17.46
C MET A 80 6.65 10.21 16.96
N GLU A 81 7.70 9.90 17.72
CA GLU A 81 9.10 10.10 17.31
C GLU A 81 9.48 9.21 16.10
N THR A 82 8.77 8.09 15.87
CA THR A 82 8.89 7.34 14.62
C THR A 82 8.33 8.09 13.40
N LYS A 83 7.71 9.27 13.56
CA LYS A 83 7.14 10.10 12.48
C LYS A 83 6.28 9.27 11.51
N PRO A 84 5.25 8.55 11.99
CA PRO A 84 4.38 7.79 11.10
C PRO A 84 3.62 8.72 10.16
N ASP A 85 3.39 8.26 8.93
CA ASP A 85 2.42 8.88 8.01
C ASP A 85 1.01 8.32 8.27
N VAL A 86 0.97 7.03 8.63
CA VAL A 86 -0.27 6.27 8.86
C VAL A 86 -0.12 5.29 10.01
N VAL A 87 -1.16 5.19 10.83
CA VAL A 87 -1.30 4.18 11.89
C VAL A 87 -2.41 3.21 11.51
N ILE A 88 -2.09 1.93 11.41
CA ILE A 88 -3.10 0.87 11.35
C ILE A 88 -3.55 0.61 12.79
N LEU A 89 -4.71 1.14 13.16
CA LEU A 89 -5.31 0.98 14.49
C LEU A 89 -6.27 -0.20 14.47
N SER A 90 -6.01 -1.20 15.29
CA SER A 90 -6.93 -2.32 15.51
C SER A 90 -7.45 -2.36 16.93
N THR A 91 -8.75 -2.64 17.08
CA THR A 91 -9.48 -2.55 18.35
C THR A 91 -10.56 -3.66 18.45
N PRO A 92 -10.73 -4.29 19.62
CA PRO A 92 -11.82 -5.25 19.87
C PRO A 92 -13.11 -4.60 20.39
N HIS A 93 -13.11 -3.29 20.68
CA HIS A 93 -14.25 -2.60 21.32
C HIS A 93 -14.88 -1.48 20.49
N GLY A 94 -14.40 -1.28 19.27
CA GLY A 94 -14.99 -0.32 18.35
C GLY A 94 -16.14 -0.92 17.53
N TYR A 95 -16.44 -0.34 16.37
CA TYR A 95 -17.36 -0.95 15.43
C TYR A 95 -16.87 -2.32 14.99
N TYR A 96 -17.71 -3.33 15.11
CA TYR A 96 -17.45 -4.68 14.65
C TYR A 96 -18.64 -5.26 13.89
N LEU A 97 -18.36 -6.28 13.09
CA LEU A 97 -19.36 -7.20 12.58
C LEU A 97 -19.13 -8.55 13.25
N GLU A 98 -20.19 -9.36 13.40
CA GLU A 98 -20.10 -10.64 14.12
C GLU A 98 -19.00 -11.55 13.58
N GLU A 99 -18.82 -11.61 12.26
CA GLU A 99 -17.91 -12.56 11.61
C GLU A 99 -16.84 -11.92 10.72
N ARG A 100 -16.77 -10.59 10.65
CA ARG A 100 -15.91 -9.87 9.70
C ARG A 100 -15.14 -8.74 10.35
N TYR A 101 -13.90 -8.56 9.92
CA TYR A 101 -13.09 -7.41 10.28
C TYR A 101 -13.60 -6.18 9.52
N LEU A 102 -13.77 -5.09 10.24
CA LEU A 102 -14.44 -3.92 9.73
C LEU A 102 -13.46 -2.79 9.47
N PHE A 103 -13.38 -2.33 8.23
CA PHE A 103 -12.71 -1.09 7.85
C PHE A 103 -13.71 0.05 7.76
N ILE A 104 -13.26 1.27 8.08
CA ILE A 104 -14.09 2.48 8.01
C ILE A 104 -13.65 3.33 6.82
N GLY A 105 -14.57 3.62 5.91
CA GLY A 105 -14.33 4.45 4.73
C GLY A 105 -14.69 5.93 4.90
N ASN A 106 -15.21 6.34 6.07
CA ASN A 106 -15.49 7.74 6.40
C ASN A 106 -14.19 8.55 6.63
N PRO A 107 -14.17 9.88 6.42
CA PRO A 107 -12.94 10.67 6.41
C PRO A 107 -12.34 10.92 7.79
N SER A 108 -13.16 10.85 8.85
CA SER A 108 -12.71 11.12 10.21
C SER A 108 -13.53 10.37 11.24
N MET A 109 -12.95 10.20 12.42
CA MET A 109 -13.64 9.66 13.58
C MET A 109 -13.34 10.52 14.83
N ALA A 110 -14.33 10.68 15.71
CA ALA A 110 -14.13 11.35 16.99
C ALA A 110 -15.09 10.83 18.07
N GLY A 111 -14.73 11.01 19.33
CA GLY A 111 -15.55 10.57 20.45
C GLY A 111 -14.90 10.86 21.79
N ASN A 112 -15.44 10.24 22.84
CA ASN A 112 -14.91 10.32 24.20
C ASN A 112 -14.80 8.93 24.84
N ALA A 113 -14.06 8.85 25.94
CA ALA A 113 -13.85 7.61 26.67
C ALA A 113 -15.09 7.13 27.43
N GLY A 114 -16.15 7.94 27.50
CA GLY A 114 -17.41 7.61 28.16
C GLY A 114 -17.29 7.52 29.69
N TRP A 115 -18.39 7.10 30.33
CA TRP A 115 -18.49 6.96 31.79
C TRP A 115 -18.09 8.24 32.54
N GLU A 116 -17.20 8.14 33.52
CA GLU A 116 -16.62 9.29 34.23
C GLU A 116 -15.53 10.02 33.44
N TRP A 117 -15.12 9.46 32.29
CA TRP A 117 -14.05 9.94 31.42
C TRP A 117 -14.58 10.67 30.17
N GLU A 118 -15.82 11.17 30.18
CA GLU A 118 -16.43 11.89 29.05
C GLU A 118 -15.67 13.17 28.64
N ASN A 119 -14.87 13.74 29.55
CA ASN A 119 -13.99 14.87 29.29
C ASN A 119 -12.72 14.49 28.52
N ILE A 120 -12.40 13.19 28.44
CA ILE A 120 -11.29 12.67 27.65
C ILE A 120 -11.81 12.33 26.26
N SER A 121 -11.48 13.20 25.30
CA SER A 121 -11.89 13.06 23.90
C SER A 121 -10.72 12.74 23.00
N ALA A 122 -11.01 12.03 21.91
CA ALA A 122 -10.07 11.81 20.84
C ALA A 122 -10.68 12.04 19.46
N ASN A 123 -9.83 12.38 18.49
CA ASN A 123 -10.20 12.46 17.08
C ASN A 123 -9.02 12.15 16.16
N PHE A 124 -9.33 11.59 14.99
CA PHE A 124 -8.35 11.34 13.93
C PHE A 124 -8.99 11.32 12.54
N ASN A 125 -8.15 11.58 11.54
CA ASN A 125 -8.52 11.46 10.13
C ASN A 125 -8.20 10.05 9.64
N ILE A 126 -9.08 9.51 8.80
CA ILE A 126 -8.89 8.23 8.14
C ILE A 126 -8.12 8.42 6.83
N ASP A 127 -7.15 7.57 6.57
CA ASP A 127 -6.50 7.43 5.26
C ASP A 127 -7.44 6.66 4.31
N GLN A 128 -8.44 7.35 3.75
CA GLN A 128 -9.50 6.70 2.97
C GLN A 128 -8.95 5.93 1.77
N GLU A 129 -7.97 6.51 1.06
CA GLU A 129 -7.36 5.87 -0.11
C GLU A 129 -6.67 4.55 0.27
N SER A 130 -5.79 4.59 1.28
CA SER A 130 -5.08 3.37 1.71
C SER A 130 -6.03 2.35 2.33
N THR A 131 -7.05 2.82 3.04
CA THR A 131 -8.07 1.94 3.64
C THR A 131 -8.84 1.17 2.55
N VAL A 132 -9.33 1.87 1.52
CA VAL A 132 -10.05 1.23 0.41
C VAL A 132 -9.14 0.26 -0.36
N GLN A 133 -7.90 0.66 -0.64
CA GLN A 133 -6.97 -0.20 -1.39
C GLN A 133 -6.57 -1.45 -0.59
N LEU A 134 -6.29 -1.31 0.71
CA LEU A 134 -6.02 -2.44 1.59
C LEU A 134 -7.25 -3.37 1.68
N TYR A 135 -8.45 -2.81 1.91
CA TYR A 135 -9.69 -3.59 1.93
C TYR A 135 -9.86 -4.40 0.63
N LEU A 136 -9.70 -3.78 -0.53
CA LEU A 136 -9.86 -4.45 -1.82
C LEU A 136 -8.83 -5.56 -2.02
N ASP A 137 -7.58 -5.37 -1.58
CA ASP A 137 -6.54 -6.42 -1.63
C ASP A 137 -6.89 -7.60 -0.71
N LEU A 138 -7.25 -7.31 0.55
CA LEU A 138 -7.62 -8.32 1.53
C LEU A 138 -8.87 -9.11 1.09
N ALA A 139 -9.87 -8.43 0.54
CA ALA A 139 -11.09 -9.05 0.01
C ALA A 139 -10.80 -9.95 -1.19
N ARG A 140 -9.93 -9.53 -2.12
CA ARG A 140 -9.49 -10.37 -3.26
C ARG A 140 -8.76 -11.62 -2.79
N LYS A 141 -8.00 -11.52 -1.69
CA LYS A 141 -7.34 -12.65 -1.02
C LYS A 141 -8.28 -13.46 -0.11
N GLN A 142 -9.59 -13.22 -0.18
CA GLN A 142 -10.63 -13.95 0.57
C GLN A 142 -10.48 -13.84 2.09
N ASN A 143 -9.94 -12.74 2.60
CA ASN A 143 -10.05 -12.44 4.03
C ASN A 143 -11.49 -12.01 4.37
N PRO A 144 -11.99 -12.31 5.58
CA PRO A 144 -13.34 -11.95 6.00
C PRO A 144 -13.39 -10.47 6.41
N VAL A 145 -13.23 -9.57 5.45
CA VAL A 145 -13.19 -8.12 5.66
C VAL A 145 -14.42 -7.45 5.07
N GLU A 146 -14.84 -6.34 5.67
CA GLU A 146 -15.92 -5.49 5.15
C GLU A 146 -15.53 -4.01 5.24
N LEU A 147 -16.04 -3.21 4.30
CA LEU A 147 -15.86 -1.76 4.31
C LEU A 147 -17.19 -1.09 4.64
N LEU A 148 -17.23 -0.41 5.78
CA LEU A 148 -18.39 0.39 6.18
C LEU A 148 -18.19 1.85 5.77
N SER A 149 -19.24 2.46 5.24
CA SER A 149 -19.29 3.90 5.02
C SER A 149 -20.69 4.42 5.35
N PHE A 150 -20.76 5.51 6.12
CA PHE A 150 -22.01 6.13 6.56
C PHE A 150 -22.21 7.51 5.92
N GLY A 151 -23.46 7.91 5.65
CA GLY A 151 -23.82 9.28 5.24
C GLY A 151 -23.03 9.80 4.05
N VAL A 152 -23.16 9.15 2.89
CA VAL A 152 -22.39 9.38 1.65
C VAL A 152 -20.86 9.32 1.81
N GLY A 153 -20.36 8.76 2.91
CA GLY A 153 -18.92 8.58 3.15
C GLY A 153 -18.19 9.89 3.47
N GLN A 154 -18.90 10.92 3.92
CA GLN A 154 -18.33 12.22 4.28
C GLN A 154 -18.58 12.60 5.76
N THR A 155 -19.44 11.86 6.44
CA THR A 155 -19.77 12.12 7.85
C THR A 155 -18.65 11.64 8.76
N GLN A 156 -18.38 12.36 9.84
CA GLN A 156 -17.53 11.86 10.93
C GLN A 156 -18.22 10.67 11.63
N MET A 157 -17.49 9.59 11.91
CA MET A 157 -18.01 8.47 12.70
C MET A 157 -17.61 8.58 14.18
N ASP A 158 -18.34 7.90 15.06
CA ASP A 158 -18.07 7.94 16.49
C ASP A 158 -17.03 6.90 16.90
N ILE A 159 -16.21 7.21 17.89
CA ILE A 159 -15.34 6.22 18.58
C ILE A 159 -15.64 6.16 20.07
N LYS A 160 -15.20 5.08 20.72
CA LYS A 160 -15.42 4.82 22.15
C LYS A 160 -14.09 4.58 22.86
N TRP A 161 -14.14 4.19 24.13
CA TRP A 161 -12.97 4.04 25.01
C TRP A 161 -11.85 3.21 24.38
N GLY A 162 -12.19 2.15 23.63
CA GLY A 162 -11.25 1.26 22.96
C GLY A 162 -10.30 1.96 22.00
N GLU A 163 -10.77 3.01 21.32
CA GLU A 163 -9.93 3.81 20.41
C GLU A 163 -9.46 5.09 21.09
N VAL A 164 -10.35 5.71 21.86
CA VAL A 164 -10.14 7.03 22.45
C VAL A 164 -8.99 7.00 23.45
N ILE A 165 -8.89 5.99 24.30
CA ILE A 165 -7.87 5.95 25.35
C ILE A 165 -6.46 5.85 24.74
N PRO A 166 -6.14 4.87 23.87
CA PRO A 166 -4.84 4.83 23.20
C PRO A 166 -4.54 6.11 22.41
N TRP A 167 -5.53 6.61 21.68
CA TRP A 167 -5.33 7.76 20.81
C TRP A 167 -5.16 9.08 21.58
N HIS A 168 -5.79 9.22 22.75
CA HIS A 168 -5.61 10.36 23.63
C HIS A 168 -4.13 10.57 23.99
N PHE A 169 -3.43 9.51 24.38
CA PHE A 169 -1.98 9.58 24.65
C PHE A 169 -1.16 9.95 23.42
N ILE A 170 -1.56 9.48 22.23
CA ILE A 170 -0.91 9.82 20.95
C ILE A 170 -1.12 11.31 20.62
N GLN A 171 -2.31 11.86 20.87
CA GLN A 171 -2.57 13.30 20.71
C GLN A 171 -1.76 14.17 21.65
N GLU A 172 -1.66 13.77 22.93
CA GLU A 172 -0.78 14.47 23.87
C GLU A 172 0.69 14.41 23.44
N ALA A 173 1.15 13.22 23.05
CA ALA A 173 2.52 13.01 22.59
C ALA A 173 2.83 13.84 21.33
N ALA A 174 1.92 13.90 20.36
CA ALA A 174 2.07 14.68 19.13
C ALA A 174 2.31 16.17 19.43
N VAL A 175 1.55 16.74 20.38
CA VAL A 175 1.75 18.11 20.87
C VAL A 175 3.09 18.25 21.57
N GLU A 176 3.44 17.32 22.45
CA GLU A 176 4.69 17.35 23.22
C GLU A 176 5.94 17.34 22.32
N VAL A 177 5.97 16.49 21.29
CA VAL A 177 7.11 16.35 20.38
C VAL A 177 7.05 17.27 19.14
N GLY A 178 5.95 18.00 18.96
CA GLY A 178 5.75 18.91 17.83
C GLY A 178 5.65 18.21 16.47
N ILE A 179 5.09 17.00 16.42
CA ILE A 179 4.90 16.21 15.19
C ILE A 179 3.40 16.14 14.89
N PRO A 180 2.94 16.43 13.65
CA PRO A 180 1.54 16.30 13.27
C PRO A 180 1.01 14.88 13.49
N LEU A 181 -0.28 14.77 13.81
CA LEU A 181 -0.94 13.47 13.94
C LEU A 181 -0.94 12.71 12.60
N PRO A 182 -0.60 11.41 12.61
CA PRO A 182 -0.76 10.57 11.42
C PRO A 182 -2.23 10.35 11.11
N SER A 183 -2.50 10.04 9.84
CA SER A 183 -3.78 9.47 9.43
C SER A 183 -3.94 8.02 9.94
N VAL A 184 -5.16 7.50 9.96
CA VAL A 184 -5.47 6.18 10.51
C VAL A 184 -6.10 5.27 9.45
N ILE A 185 -5.65 4.01 9.40
CA ILE A 185 -6.43 2.92 8.84
C ILE A 185 -7.07 2.20 10.02
N TYR A 186 -8.38 2.37 10.17
CA TYR A 186 -9.12 1.77 11.28
C TYR A 186 -9.53 0.33 10.94
N MET A 187 -9.38 -0.57 11.90
CA MET A 187 -9.83 -1.96 11.77
C MET A 187 -10.46 -2.49 13.07
N GLY A 188 -11.78 -2.62 13.06
CA GLY A 188 -12.53 -3.27 14.13
C GLY A 188 -12.48 -4.78 14.04
N GLN A 189 -12.28 -5.45 15.18
CA GLN A 189 -12.20 -6.91 15.25
C GLN A 189 -13.56 -7.53 15.60
N PRO A 190 -13.93 -8.66 14.96
CA PRO A 190 -15.09 -9.43 15.37
C PRO A 190 -14.86 -10.05 16.76
N PRO A 191 -15.93 -10.31 17.54
CA PRO A 191 -15.82 -10.97 18.84
C PRO A 191 -15.43 -12.45 18.73
N ILE A 192 -15.48 -13.03 17.52
CA ILE A 192 -15.18 -14.44 17.28
C ILE A 192 -13.66 -14.63 17.13
N LYS A 193 -13.11 -15.52 17.95
CA LYS A 193 -11.72 -15.96 17.88
C LYS A 193 -11.53 -16.98 16.74
N ARG A 194 -10.94 -16.56 15.63
CA ARG A 194 -10.57 -17.42 14.48
C ARG A 194 -9.06 -17.33 14.20
N ILE A 195 -8.26 -18.08 14.94
CA ILE A 195 -6.79 -17.95 14.96
C ILE A 195 -6.16 -18.14 13.58
N THR A 196 -6.54 -19.19 12.84
CA THR A 196 -6.03 -19.41 11.48
C THR A 196 -6.34 -18.25 10.54
N GLU A 197 -7.53 -17.66 10.65
CA GLU A 197 -7.93 -16.50 9.85
C GLU A 197 -7.17 -15.24 10.26
N LEU A 198 -6.94 -15.02 11.56
CA LEU A 198 -6.12 -13.91 12.07
C LEU A 198 -4.67 -13.98 11.60
N ILE A 199 -4.09 -15.19 11.62
CA ILE A 199 -2.73 -15.42 11.10
C ILE A 199 -2.71 -15.06 9.61
N LYS A 200 -3.64 -15.61 8.83
CA LYS A 200 -3.73 -15.30 7.40
C LYS A 200 -3.91 -13.80 7.13
N LEU A 201 -4.82 -13.14 7.86
CA LEU A 201 -5.08 -11.71 7.76
C LEU A 201 -3.81 -10.89 8.05
N GLY A 202 -3.09 -11.22 9.12
CA GLY A 202 -1.84 -10.55 9.47
C GLY A 202 -0.76 -10.70 8.38
N LYS A 203 -0.63 -11.90 7.78
CA LYS A 203 0.29 -12.11 6.64
C LYS A 203 -0.10 -11.30 5.42
N ASP A 204 -1.38 -11.29 5.07
CA ASP A 204 -1.88 -10.58 3.89
C ASP A 204 -1.77 -9.05 4.06
N LEU A 205 -2.04 -8.54 5.25
CA LEU A 205 -1.84 -7.14 5.61
C LEU A 205 -0.36 -6.75 5.51
N ALA A 206 0.54 -7.54 6.09
CA ALA A 206 1.97 -7.28 5.99
C ALA A 206 2.43 -7.29 4.52
N SER A 207 2.00 -8.28 3.75
CA SER A 207 2.30 -8.38 2.31
C SER A 207 1.83 -7.14 1.54
N TYR A 208 0.63 -6.64 1.83
CA TYR A 208 0.12 -5.41 1.22
C TYR A 208 0.98 -4.20 1.58
N VAL A 209 1.26 -3.99 2.87
CA VAL A 209 2.07 -2.85 3.33
C VAL A 209 3.46 -2.86 2.69
N LEU A 210 4.15 -4.00 2.72
CA LEU A 210 5.50 -4.20 2.15
C LEU A 210 5.57 -4.03 0.63
N SER A 211 4.46 -4.23 -0.09
CA SER A 211 4.42 -4.14 -1.55
C SER A 211 3.86 -2.82 -2.06
N SER A 212 2.87 -2.26 -1.36
CA SER A 212 2.01 -1.19 -1.88
C SER A 212 2.11 0.11 -1.10
N MET A 213 2.68 0.11 0.11
CA MET A 213 2.81 1.30 0.95
C MET A 213 4.28 1.72 1.16
N THR A 214 5.17 1.39 0.23
CA THR A 214 6.63 1.60 0.36
C THR A 214 7.06 3.05 0.53
N GLN A 215 6.21 4.01 0.17
CA GLN A 215 6.44 5.46 0.34
C GLN A 215 5.87 6.01 1.66
N LYS A 216 5.21 5.18 2.48
CA LYS A 216 4.62 5.58 3.77
C LYS A 216 5.36 4.93 4.93
N ARG A 217 5.45 5.68 6.03
CA ARG A 217 5.89 5.23 7.34
C ARG A 217 4.67 4.70 8.10
N VAL A 218 4.57 3.39 8.18
CA VAL A 218 3.41 2.67 8.75
C VAL A 218 3.74 2.21 10.16
N VAL A 219 2.88 2.58 11.10
CA VAL A 219 2.85 1.97 12.43
C VAL A 219 1.65 1.04 12.54
N VAL A 220 1.82 -0.10 13.21
CA VAL A 220 0.68 -0.93 13.65
C VAL A 220 0.46 -0.69 15.14
N LEU A 221 -0.77 -0.32 15.49
CA LEU A 221 -1.21 -0.10 16.86
C LEU A 221 -2.35 -1.06 17.18
N ILE A 222 -2.13 -1.93 18.16
CA ILE A 222 -3.18 -2.79 18.71
C ILE A 222 -3.68 -2.16 20.01
N SER A 223 -4.93 -1.74 20.01
CA SER A 223 -5.67 -1.44 21.24
C SER A 223 -6.11 -2.74 21.87
N ALA A 224 -5.54 -3.08 23.02
CA ALA A 224 -5.73 -4.38 23.65
C ALA A 224 -5.40 -4.33 25.14
N ASP A 225 -6.37 -4.70 25.97
CA ASP A 225 -6.09 -5.12 27.34
C ASP A 225 -5.64 -6.59 27.36
N LEU A 226 -4.92 -6.96 28.41
CA LEU A 226 -4.53 -8.35 28.64
C LEU A 226 -5.70 -9.14 29.24
N SER A 227 -5.53 -9.79 30.39
CA SER A 227 -6.62 -10.47 31.08
C SER A 227 -7.40 -9.53 32.02
N HIS A 228 -8.71 -9.75 32.15
CA HIS A 228 -9.58 -8.96 33.04
C HIS A 228 -9.82 -9.62 34.41
N TYR A 229 -9.56 -10.92 34.54
CA TYR A 229 -10.02 -11.75 35.66
C TYR A 229 -9.02 -11.77 36.82
N HIS A 230 -8.74 -10.59 37.38
CA HIS A 230 -7.79 -10.40 38.49
C HIS A 230 -8.44 -10.01 39.82
N ALA A 231 -9.74 -9.72 39.85
CA ALA A 231 -10.40 -9.19 41.02
C ALA A 231 -10.59 -10.27 42.11
N ASN A 232 -10.04 -10.04 43.30
CA ASN A 232 -10.23 -10.93 44.45
C ASN A 232 -11.67 -10.94 45.00
N ASP A 233 -12.50 -9.98 44.61
CA ASP A 233 -13.92 -9.95 44.95
C ASP A 233 -14.70 -10.91 44.03
N PRO A 234 -15.30 -11.99 44.58
CA PRO A 234 -16.11 -12.92 43.79
C PRO A 234 -17.36 -12.29 43.16
N LYS A 235 -17.76 -11.09 43.60
CA LYS A 235 -18.91 -10.34 43.06
C LYS A 235 -18.52 -9.34 41.98
N ALA A 236 -17.24 -9.13 41.72
CA ALA A 236 -16.80 -8.26 40.63
C ALA A 236 -17.34 -8.78 39.29
N PRO A 237 -17.58 -7.91 38.28
CA PRO A 237 -17.95 -8.35 36.93
C PRO A 237 -16.96 -9.36 36.32
N TYR A 238 -15.70 -9.29 36.77
CA TYR A 238 -14.57 -10.09 36.33
C TYR A 238 -13.85 -10.72 37.54
N PRO A 239 -14.43 -11.76 38.15
CA PRO A 239 -13.85 -12.39 39.34
C PRO A 239 -12.53 -13.10 39.01
N PHE A 240 -11.66 -13.25 40.02
CA PHE A 240 -10.34 -13.84 39.86
C PHE A 240 -10.39 -15.23 39.21
N ASN A 241 -9.57 -15.41 38.17
CA ASN A 241 -9.32 -16.71 37.57
C ASN A 241 -7.79 -16.93 37.48
N PRO A 242 -7.20 -17.99 38.05
CA PRO A 242 -5.75 -18.20 37.99
C PRO A 242 -5.18 -18.23 36.56
N ASN A 243 -5.99 -18.54 35.55
CA ASN A 243 -5.57 -18.51 34.15
C ASN A 243 -5.30 -17.08 33.63
N SER A 244 -5.79 -16.02 34.27
CA SER A 244 -5.48 -14.62 33.94
C SER A 244 -3.99 -14.33 34.15
N VAL A 245 -3.46 -14.73 35.30
CA VAL A 245 -2.03 -14.58 35.66
C VAL A 245 -1.15 -15.40 34.72
N VAL A 246 -1.57 -16.62 34.37
CA VAL A 246 -0.85 -17.49 33.44
C VAL A 246 -0.83 -16.88 32.03
N PHE A 247 -1.98 -16.39 31.54
CA PHE A 247 -2.09 -15.73 30.25
C PHE A 247 -1.19 -14.49 30.17
N ASP A 248 -1.27 -13.58 31.14
CA ASP A 248 -0.44 -12.37 31.19
C ASP A 248 1.06 -12.71 31.23
N GLY A 249 1.42 -13.79 31.92
CA GLY A 249 2.76 -14.36 31.93
C GLY A 249 3.24 -14.76 30.53
N PHE A 250 2.41 -15.45 29.75
CA PHE A 250 2.73 -15.80 28.37
C PHE A 250 2.79 -14.57 27.46
N ILE A 251 1.90 -13.58 27.59
CA ILE A 251 1.98 -12.36 26.78
C ILE A 251 3.25 -11.57 27.11
N LYS A 252 3.61 -11.49 28.39
CA LYS A 252 4.88 -10.89 28.82
C LYS A 252 6.08 -11.63 28.24
N GLU A 253 6.10 -12.96 28.29
CA GLU A 253 7.17 -13.76 27.67
C GLU A 253 7.21 -13.54 26.16
N TRP A 254 6.06 -13.60 25.48
CA TRP A 254 5.95 -13.39 24.04
C TRP A 254 6.53 -12.05 23.62
N GLY A 255 6.13 -10.97 24.30
CA GLY A 255 6.68 -9.65 24.00
C GLY A 255 8.18 -9.58 24.23
N GLN A 256 8.73 -10.41 25.13
CA GLN A 256 10.13 -10.40 25.52
C GLN A 256 11.01 -11.11 24.49
N ILE A 257 10.43 -11.91 23.59
CA ILE A 257 11.18 -12.64 22.57
C ILE A 257 11.56 -11.70 21.42
N ASP A 258 12.87 -11.56 21.16
CA ASP A 258 13.35 -10.89 19.95
C ASP A 258 12.79 -11.59 18.71
N ARG A 259 12.41 -10.82 17.68
CA ARG A 259 11.83 -11.41 16.46
C ARG A 259 12.94 -11.59 15.43
N SER A 260 13.28 -12.85 15.21
CA SER A 260 14.23 -13.31 14.20
C SER A 260 13.76 -14.67 13.67
N PRO A 261 14.27 -15.13 12.51
CA PRO A 261 13.89 -16.43 11.97
C PRO A 261 14.13 -17.59 12.96
N GLU A 262 15.18 -17.51 13.77
CA GLU A 262 15.54 -18.53 14.76
C GLU A 262 14.58 -18.56 15.96
N MET A 263 14.01 -17.41 16.32
CA MET A 263 13.13 -17.25 17.47
C MET A 263 11.64 -17.37 17.12
N GLU A 264 11.30 -17.48 15.84
CA GLU A 264 9.92 -17.49 15.36
C GLU A 264 9.13 -18.66 15.95
N ALA A 265 9.70 -19.87 15.91
CA ALA A 265 9.05 -21.07 16.45
C ALA A 265 8.73 -20.93 17.94
N LYS A 266 9.67 -20.39 18.73
CA LYS A 266 9.45 -20.15 20.17
C LYS A 266 8.38 -19.11 20.40
N SER A 267 8.42 -18.00 19.67
CA SER A 267 7.43 -16.92 19.83
C SER A 267 6.02 -17.39 19.44
N ALA A 268 5.92 -18.19 18.38
CA ALA A 268 4.68 -18.81 17.95
C ALA A 268 4.16 -19.80 19.01
N GLU A 269 5.01 -20.64 19.59
CA GLU A 269 4.62 -21.55 20.67
C GLU A 269 4.05 -20.79 21.88
N VAL A 270 4.74 -19.73 22.34
CA VAL A 270 4.30 -18.95 23.51
C VAL A 270 2.95 -18.28 23.27
N LEU A 271 2.74 -17.63 22.12
CA LEU A 271 1.48 -16.92 21.87
C LEU A 271 0.39 -17.83 21.31
N LEU A 272 0.67 -18.51 20.20
CA LEU A 272 -0.31 -19.24 19.41
C LEU A 272 -0.65 -20.62 19.97
N THR A 273 0.06 -21.09 21.01
CA THR A 273 -0.24 -22.37 21.66
C THR A 273 -0.46 -22.18 23.15
N ASN A 274 0.52 -21.62 23.87
CA ASN A 274 0.44 -21.52 25.33
C ASN A 274 -0.58 -20.46 25.78
N ALA A 275 -0.51 -19.24 25.24
CA ALA A 275 -1.49 -18.19 25.56
C ALA A 275 -2.87 -18.52 24.99
N GLU A 276 -2.96 -19.11 23.80
CA GLU A 276 -4.24 -19.56 23.21
C GLU A 276 -5.02 -20.48 24.14
N ALA A 277 -4.33 -21.44 24.78
CA ALA A 277 -4.93 -22.47 25.62
C ALA A 277 -5.66 -21.92 26.85
N VAL A 278 -5.29 -20.71 27.29
CA VAL A 278 -5.85 -20.08 28.50
C VAL A 278 -6.62 -18.78 28.22
N SER A 279 -6.53 -18.21 27.01
CA SER A 279 -7.06 -16.87 26.71
C SER A 279 -8.54 -16.69 27.00
N ASP A 280 -9.36 -17.71 26.69
CA ASP A 280 -10.82 -17.61 26.84
C ASP A 280 -11.21 -17.56 28.32
N SER A 281 -10.54 -18.38 29.13
CA SER A 281 -10.72 -18.39 30.58
C SER A 281 -10.08 -17.20 31.29
N ALA A 282 -9.07 -16.59 30.69
CA ALA A 282 -8.44 -15.36 31.17
C ALA A 282 -9.32 -14.11 30.89
N GLY A 283 -10.33 -14.25 30.04
CA GLY A 283 -11.21 -13.15 29.66
C GLY A 283 -10.49 -12.03 28.93
N SER A 284 -9.51 -12.36 28.08
CA SER A 284 -8.74 -11.33 27.37
C SER A 284 -9.46 -10.84 26.11
N CYS A 285 -9.68 -9.53 26.00
CA CYS A 285 -10.19 -8.91 24.77
C CYS A 285 -9.08 -8.66 23.74
N GLY A 286 -7.81 -8.57 24.17
CA GLY A 286 -6.69 -8.20 23.31
C GLY A 286 -6.06 -9.35 22.52
N TYR A 287 -6.31 -10.61 22.90
CA TYR A 287 -5.59 -11.77 22.37
C TYR A 287 -5.62 -11.87 20.83
N THR A 288 -6.78 -11.65 20.22
CA THR A 288 -6.94 -11.71 18.75
C THR A 288 -6.10 -10.66 18.03
N GLY A 289 -6.01 -9.45 18.58
CA GLY A 289 -5.14 -8.40 18.07
C GLY A 289 -3.65 -8.76 18.16
N LEU A 290 -3.24 -9.39 19.25
CA LEU A 290 -1.87 -9.86 19.44
C LEU A 290 -1.49 -10.98 18.45
N VAL A 291 -2.40 -11.92 18.18
CA VAL A 291 -2.21 -12.99 17.19
C VAL A 291 -1.98 -12.42 15.79
N MET A 292 -2.82 -11.46 15.38
CA MET A 292 -2.66 -10.78 14.11
C MET A 292 -1.33 -10.02 14.06
N LEU A 293 -0.98 -9.27 15.12
CA LEU A 293 0.27 -8.54 15.21
C LEU A 293 1.50 -9.47 15.09
N HIS A 294 1.48 -10.59 15.81
CA HIS A 294 2.54 -11.59 15.73
C HIS A 294 2.77 -12.07 14.29
N SER A 295 1.69 -12.31 13.55
CA SER A 295 1.77 -12.73 12.14
C SER A 295 2.25 -11.63 11.19
N ILE A 296 1.89 -10.37 11.45
CA ILE A 296 2.43 -9.22 10.71
C ILE A 296 3.94 -9.16 10.92
N MET A 297 4.39 -9.22 12.17
CA MET A 297 5.81 -9.17 12.52
C MET A 297 6.59 -10.36 11.95
N GLY A 298 6.01 -11.56 11.97
CA GLY A 298 6.62 -12.76 11.38
C GLY A 298 6.82 -12.62 9.87
N SER A 299 5.84 -12.05 9.16
CA SER A 299 5.95 -11.79 7.71
C SER A 299 7.05 -10.77 7.37
N VAL A 300 7.26 -9.79 8.25
CA VAL A 300 8.34 -8.81 8.12
C VAL A 300 9.72 -9.45 8.33
N VAL A 301 9.82 -10.40 9.26
CA VAL A 301 11.02 -11.22 9.48
C VAL A 301 11.28 -12.12 8.26
N ASP A 302 10.26 -12.86 7.79
CA ASP A 302 10.35 -13.80 6.66
C ASP A 302 10.75 -13.11 5.35
N ALA A 303 10.35 -11.86 5.15
CA ALA A 303 10.77 -11.07 3.99
C ALA A 303 12.29 -10.76 3.98
N GLY A 304 13.04 -11.21 4.99
CA GLY A 304 14.44 -10.89 5.21
C GLY A 304 14.66 -9.42 5.54
N MET A 305 13.58 -8.67 5.76
CA MET A 305 13.65 -7.22 5.87
C MET A 305 14.14 -6.77 7.24
N MET A 306 14.02 -7.61 8.29
CA MET A 306 14.26 -7.17 9.67
C MET A 306 14.73 -8.27 10.62
N THR A 307 15.55 -7.85 11.58
CA THR A 307 15.57 -8.41 12.93
C THR A 307 14.94 -7.36 13.84
N LEU A 308 13.79 -7.65 14.44
CA LEU A 308 13.18 -6.70 15.38
C LEU A 308 13.87 -6.86 16.73
N LYS A 309 14.73 -5.91 17.06
CA LYS A 309 15.39 -5.85 18.36
C LYS A 309 14.47 -5.17 19.35
N ARG A 310 14.33 -5.81 20.52
CA ARG A 310 13.61 -5.32 21.68
C ARG A 310 13.72 -3.80 21.91
N GLY A 311 12.57 -3.17 22.20
CA GLY A 311 12.48 -1.86 22.85
C GLY A 311 11.50 -1.93 24.02
N TYR A 312 11.91 -2.50 25.16
CA TYR A 312 11.02 -2.56 26.34
C TYR A 312 10.98 -1.20 27.04
N TYR A 313 9.79 -0.64 27.21
CA TYR A 313 9.52 0.22 28.35
C TYR A 313 9.13 -0.68 29.52
N HIS A 314 10.14 -1.32 30.09
CA HIS A 314 10.01 -1.83 31.45
C HIS A 314 9.99 -0.63 32.37
N ILE A 315 8.95 -0.54 33.21
CA ILE A 315 9.00 0.25 34.43
C ILE A 315 10.17 -0.28 35.27
N SER A 316 11.33 0.36 35.16
CA SER A 316 12.41 0.50 36.17
C SER A 316 13.76 0.79 35.50
N LYS A 317 13.96 2.03 35.05
CA LYS A 317 15.29 2.62 35.27
C LYS A 317 15.33 3.07 36.73
N GLY A 318 15.67 2.12 37.61
CA GLY A 318 15.98 2.44 39.00
C GLY A 318 15.58 1.40 40.04
N HIS A 319 15.95 0.13 39.91
CA HIS A 319 16.54 -0.68 41.00
C HIS A 319 16.84 -2.10 40.51
N GLN A 320 18.06 -2.54 40.79
CA GLN A 320 18.52 -3.92 40.61
C GLN A 320 17.86 -4.85 41.64
N ASP A 321 17.81 -6.14 41.29
CA ASP A 321 17.72 -7.31 42.18
C ASP A 321 16.68 -7.28 43.31
N LEU A 322 15.50 -7.86 43.05
CA LEU A 322 14.72 -8.56 44.08
C LEU A 322 14.16 -9.87 43.51
N SER A 323 14.93 -10.94 43.74
CA SER A 323 14.39 -12.29 43.95
C SER A 323 13.42 -12.24 45.12
N LEU A 324 12.12 -12.41 44.87
CA LEU A 324 11.12 -12.56 45.93
C LEU A 324 10.10 -13.65 45.57
N SER A 325 10.37 -14.82 46.12
CA SER A 325 9.38 -15.82 46.50
C SER A 325 8.40 -15.20 47.51
N GLY A 326 7.14 -14.99 47.13
CA GLY A 326 6.10 -14.53 48.06
C GLY A 326 4.84 -14.10 47.31
N TRP A 327 3.74 -14.80 47.56
CA TRP A 327 2.44 -14.63 46.89
C TRP A 327 1.75 -13.30 47.21
N ARG A 328 1.13 -12.66 46.18
CA ARG A 328 -0.20 -11.99 46.14
C ARG A 328 -0.28 -11.10 44.87
N THR A 329 -0.86 -11.64 43.80
CA THR A 329 -2.20 -11.34 43.23
C THR A 329 -2.33 -9.91 42.70
N LEU A 330 -2.25 -9.82 41.37
CA LEU A 330 -1.78 -8.69 40.59
C LEU A 330 -2.91 -8.17 39.69
N LEU A 331 -3.19 -6.87 39.73
CA LEU A 331 -3.71 -6.16 38.57
C LEU A 331 -2.53 -5.90 37.62
N LEU A 332 -2.17 -6.89 36.81
CA LEU A 332 -1.24 -6.75 35.67
C LEU A 332 -1.96 -6.67 34.32
N SER A 333 -3.17 -6.11 34.29
CA SER A 333 -3.94 -5.98 33.05
C SER A 333 -3.47 -4.87 32.11
N GLY A 334 -2.42 -4.12 32.44
CA GLY A 334 -1.88 -3.05 31.60
C GLY A 334 -0.36 -3.13 31.44
N TYR A 335 0.09 -3.71 30.33
CA TYR A 335 1.46 -3.51 29.83
C TYR A 335 1.36 -2.81 28.48
N ALA A 336 2.06 -1.68 28.33
CA ALA A 336 2.32 -1.10 27.02
C ALA A 336 3.55 -1.80 26.42
N PHE A 337 3.39 -2.47 25.28
CA PHE A 337 4.50 -3.11 24.59
C PHE A 337 4.95 -2.25 23.42
N ILE A 338 6.26 -2.08 23.30
CA ILE A 338 6.89 -1.45 22.16
C ILE A 338 7.86 -2.44 21.55
N PHE A 339 7.76 -2.61 20.23
CA PHE A 339 8.77 -3.31 19.46
C PHE A 339 9.47 -2.29 18.58
N GLU A 340 10.71 -1.97 18.95
CA GLU A 340 11.55 -1.07 18.16
C GLU A 340 12.03 -1.80 16.90
N VAL A 341 11.89 -1.10 15.77
CA VAL A 341 12.25 -1.64 14.47
C VAL A 341 13.70 -1.25 14.17
N LYS A 342 14.63 -2.22 14.19
CA LYS A 342 16.01 -2.01 13.72
C LYS A 342 16.21 -2.59 12.33
N ILE A 343 16.52 -1.72 11.38
CA ILE A 343 16.82 -2.09 10.00
C ILE A 343 18.18 -2.79 9.98
N LEU A 344 18.26 -3.98 9.37
CA LEU A 344 19.54 -4.62 9.06
C LEU A 344 20.21 -3.80 7.96
N GLU A 345 21.30 -3.11 8.28
CA GLU A 345 22.02 -2.21 7.37
C GLU A 345 22.62 -2.91 6.11
N ASN A 346 22.48 -4.24 5.96
CA ASN A 346 23.19 -5.04 4.96
C ASN A 346 22.30 -5.92 4.06
N ASN A 347 21.05 -5.52 3.76
CA ASN A 347 20.25 -6.22 2.75
C ASN A 347 20.69 -5.88 1.32
N ARG A 348 21.83 -6.43 0.90
CA ARG A 348 22.17 -6.58 -0.53
C ARG A 348 21.42 -7.80 -1.05
N PHE A 349 20.42 -7.58 -1.89
CA PHE A 349 19.72 -8.65 -2.59
C PHE A 349 20.61 -9.17 -3.73
N ASP A 350 21.16 -10.38 -3.59
CA ASP A 350 21.88 -11.07 -4.66
C ASP A 350 20.88 -11.90 -5.49
N LEU A 351 20.72 -11.54 -6.76
CA LEU A 351 19.78 -12.19 -7.69
C LEU A 351 20.18 -13.61 -8.11
N GLN A 352 21.35 -14.12 -7.68
CA GLN A 352 21.82 -15.46 -8.07
C GLN A 352 21.24 -16.62 -7.26
N SER A 353 20.60 -16.40 -6.10
CA SER A 353 20.09 -17.49 -5.26
C SER A 353 18.71 -18.05 -5.65
N PHE A 354 18.07 -17.51 -6.70
CA PHE A 354 16.70 -17.87 -7.10
C PHE A 354 16.60 -18.80 -8.33
N LEU A 355 17.71 -19.37 -8.80
CA LEU A 355 17.76 -20.30 -9.93
C LEU A 355 18.43 -21.64 -9.56
N ASP A 356 18.05 -22.24 -8.44
CA ASP A 356 18.42 -23.63 -8.12
C ASP A 356 17.23 -24.59 -8.34
N PRO A 357 17.24 -25.41 -9.41
CA PRO A 357 16.20 -26.38 -9.69
C PRO A 357 16.46 -27.74 -9.03
N GLN A 358 16.53 -27.80 -7.69
CA GLN A 358 16.71 -29.07 -6.95
C GLN A 358 15.85 -29.27 -5.69
N ILE A 359 14.61 -28.75 -5.65
CA ILE A 359 13.66 -29.16 -4.60
C ILE A 359 12.31 -29.55 -5.22
N ILE A 360 12.29 -30.70 -5.88
CA ILE A 360 11.09 -31.51 -6.12
C ILE A 360 11.47 -32.95 -5.77
N GLN A 361 11.02 -33.46 -4.63
CA GLN A 361 10.48 -34.83 -4.45
C GLN A 361 10.27 -35.22 -2.98
N SER A 362 9.19 -36.00 -2.77
CA SER A 362 8.75 -36.73 -1.57
C SER A 362 8.02 -35.86 -0.52
N VAL A 363 6.79 -36.14 -0.07
CA VAL A 363 6.18 -37.44 0.29
C VAL A 363 4.64 -37.36 0.12
N ILE A 364 4.01 -38.43 -0.38
CA ILE A 364 2.55 -38.69 -0.33
C ILE A 364 2.32 -40.02 0.47
N PRO A 365 1.08 -40.45 0.79
CA PRO A 365 0.42 -40.30 2.09
C PRO A 365 0.07 -41.66 2.75
N LEU A 366 -0.45 -41.69 3.98
CA LEU A 366 -1.27 -42.81 4.46
C LEU A 366 -2.33 -42.36 5.50
N PRO A 367 -3.40 -43.15 5.70
CA PRO A 367 -4.76 -42.66 5.91
C PRO A 367 -5.20 -42.71 7.39
N VAL A 368 -6.19 -41.90 7.75
CA VAL A 368 -6.91 -42.06 9.03
C VAL A 368 -8.41 -41.99 8.79
N SER A 369 -9.06 -43.09 9.14
CA SER A 369 -10.50 -43.31 9.23
C SER A 369 -11.10 -42.56 10.41
N PHE A 370 -12.31 -42.00 10.24
CA PHE A 370 -13.15 -41.50 11.34
C PHE A 370 -14.46 -42.30 11.42
N PRO A 371 -14.94 -42.65 12.62
CA PRO A 371 -16.25 -43.23 12.82
C PRO A 371 -17.33 -42.15 13.00
N ASN A 372 -18.54 -42.52 12.57
CA ASN A 372 -19.81 -41.81 12.72
C ASN A 372 -20.09 -41.35 14.16
N SER A 373 -20.67 -40.15 14.31
CA SER A 373 -21.72 -39.95 15.32
C SER A 373 -22.63 -38.74 15.05
N HIS A 374 -23.92 -39.05 15.07
CA HIS A 374 -25.06 -38.30 15.60
C HIS A 374 -25.44 -36.91 15.06
N VAL A 375 -26.42 -36.99 14.15
CA VAL A 375 -27.44 -36.00 13.81
C VAL A 375 -28.17 -35.48 15.07
N GLN A 376 -28.14 -34.17 15.30
CA GLN A 376 -29.08 -33.46 16.19
C GLN A 376 -30.02 -32.56 15.37
N LYS A 377 -31.28 -32.52 15.84
CA LYS A 377 -32.44 -31.87 15.22
C LYS A 377 -32.40 -30.33 15.35
N PRO A 378 -33.07 -29.58 14.46
CA PRO A 378 -33.12 -28.12 14.51
C PRO A 378 -34.02 -27.62 15.65
N VAL A 379 -33.53 -26.59 16.35
CA VAL A 379 -34.27 -25.81 17.36
C VAL A 379 -34.98 -24.64 16.69
N ALA A 380 -36.16 -24.33 17.24
CA ALA A 380 -37.18 -23.46 16.69
C ALA A 380 -36.78 -21.97 16.59
N VAL A 381 -37.31 -21.35 15.53
CA VAL A 381 -37.31 -19.92 15.23
C VAL A 381 -38.22 -19.18 16.21
N ILE A 382 -37.71 -18.11 16.82
CA ILE A 382 -38.49 -17.16 17.62
C ILE A 382 -38.57 -15.85 16.82
N GLU A 383 -39.79 -15.41 16.54
CA GLU A 383 -40.10 -14.13 15.89
C GLU A 383 -39.83 -12.94 16.83
N PRO A 384 -39.38 -11.78 16.32
CA PRO A 384 -39.31 -10.54 17.09
C PRO A 384 -40.65 -9.75 17.02
N PRO A 385 -41.13 -9.15 18.12
CA PRO A 385 -42.26 -8.24 18.07
C PRO A 385 -41.86 -6.80 17.74
N ASN A 386 -42.64 -6.25 16.81
CA ASN A 386 -43.10 -4.86 16.68
C ASN A 386 -42.08 -3.71 16.53
N GLN A 387 -42.03 -3.24 15.28
CA GLN A 387 -41.74 -1.88 14.87
C GLN A 387 -42.68 -0.87 15.54
N GLN A 388 -42.11 0.20 16.10
CA GLN A 388 -42.79 1.49 16.21
C GLN A 388 -41.99 2.58 15.52
N SER A 389 -42.67 3.20 14.58
CA SER A 389 -42.32 4.35 13.76
C SER A 389 -42.08 5.62 14.57
N PHE A 390 -41.07 6.40 14.21
CA PHE A 390 -41.13 7.86 14.35
C PHE A 390 -40.44 8.55 13.16
N ALA A 391 -41.27 9.20 12.36
CA ALA A 391 -40.89 10.17 11.34
C ALA A 391 -40.78 11.56 12.01
N GLY A 392 -39.77 12.35 11.63
CA GLY A 392 -39.61 13.68 12.19
C GLY A 392 -38.55 14.57 11.53
N SER A 393 -38.97 15.27 10.47
CA SER A 393 -38.62 16.65 10.10
C SER A 393 -37.18 17.05 9.70
N ILE A 394 -37.07 17.37 8.41
CA ILE A 394 -36.03 18.18 7.76
C ILE A 394 -36.23 19.66 8.08
N ARG A 395 -35.16 20.39 8.43
CA ARG A 395 -35.02 21.83 8.13
C ARG A 395 -33.58 22.24 7.79
N GLN A 396 -33.50 23.08 6.77
CA GLN A 396 -32.33 23.65 6.06
C GLN A 396 -31.73 24.88 6.75
N LEU A 397 -30.63 25.38 6.13
CA LEU A 397 -30.02 26.74 6.12
C LEU A 397 -28.73 26.84 6.94
N SER A 398 -27.63 27.50 6.54
CA SER A 398 -27.28 28.34 5.39
C SER A 398 -25.78 28.63 5.46
N LEU A 399 -25.14 28.80 4.29
CA LEU A 399 -23.79 29.31 4.04
C LEU A 399 -23.63 30.79 4.48
N ALA A 400 -22.40 31.21 4.83
CA ALA A 400 -21.64 32.28 4.17
C ALA A 400 -20.32 32.66 4.91
N PRO A 401 -19.33 33.27 4.21
CA PRO A 401 -17.88 33.23 4.51
C PRO A 401 -17.28 34.61 4.90
N THR A 402 -16.01 34.65 5.35
CA THR A 402 -15.17 35.86 5.31
C THR A 402 -13.67 35.56 5.13
N THR A 403 -12.95 36.57 4.66
CA THR A 403 -11.69 36.57 3.87
C THR A 403 -10.44 37.10 4.62
N ALA A 404 -9.28 36.50 4.32
CA ALA A 404 -7.89 36.99 4.07
C ALA A 404 -7.22 38.15 4.88
N PHE A 405 -5.92 37.98 5.25
CA PHE A 405 -4.77 38.88 4.90
C PHE A 405 -3.35 38.40 5.41
N ILE A 406 -2.42 38.12 4.47
CA ILE A 406 -0.95 38.46 4.35
C ILE A 406 0.03 38.20 5.55
N SER A 407 1.20 37.51 5.48
CA SER A 407 2.42 37.80 4.67
C SER A 407 3.53 36.69 4.65
N ARG A 408 4.04 36.41 3.43
CA ARG A 408 5.42 36.11 2.91
C ARG A 408 6.57 35.57 3.80
N ARG A 409 7.23 34.50 3.29
CA ARG A 409 8.61 34.53 2.69
C ARG A 409 8.87 33.25 1.86
N SER A 410 9.36 33.44 0.64
CA SER A 410 9.61 32.43 -0.39
C SER A 410 11.11 32.16 -0.57
N PHE A 411 11.49 30.90 -0.79
CA PHE A 411 12.76 30.50 -1.42
C PHE A 411 12.48 29.97 -2.82
N ASN A 412 13.27 30.43 -3.79
CA ASN A 412 13.11 30.23 -5.23
C ASN A 412 14.21 29.27 -5.72
N THR A 413 13.84 28.14 -6.32
CA THR A 413 14.77 27.26 -7.05
C THR A 413 14.11 26.79 -8.34
N SER A 414 14.61 27.27 -9.48
CA SER A 414 14.30 26.77 -10.82
C SER A 414 15.37 25.78 -11.28
N CYS A 415 14.98 24.69 -11.94
CA CYS A 415 15.90 23.75 -12.59
C CYS A 415 15.74 23.86 -14.12
N ALA A 416 16.84 24.04 -14.84
CA ALA A 416 16.86 24.13 -16.30
C ALA A 416 17.76 23.03 -16.88
N PHE A 417 17.27 22.33 -17.90
CA PHE A 417 18.02 21.32 -18.64
C PHE A 417 18.18 21.77 -20.09
N THR A 418 19.42 21.78 -20.58
CA THR A 418 19.75 22.20 -21.94
C THR A 418 20.22 21.01 -22.76
N ILE A 419 19.52 20.72 -23.86
CA ILE A 419 19.94 19.78 -24.91
C ILE A 419 19.96 20.57 -26.24
N PRO A 420 20.93 20.37 -27.16
CA PRO A 420 21.31 21.37 -28.17
C PRO A 420 20.30 21.76 -29.25
N LEU A 421 19.03 21.33 -29.20
CA LEU A 421 18.05 21.61 -30.24
C LEU A 421 16.69 22.12 -29.74
N PHE A 422 16.39 22.05 -28.43
CA PHE A 422 15.12 22.56 -27.87
C PHE A 422 15.33 23.04 -26.43
N THR A 423 14.61 24.08 -26.03
CA THR A 423 14.53 24.56 -24.63
C THR A 423 13.08 24.52 -24.20
N PHE A 424 12.79 23.83 -23.11
CA PHE A 424 11.47 23.84 -22.47
C PHE A 424 11.57 24.61 -21.16
N THR A 425 10.82 25.69 -21.04
CA THR A 425 10.69 26.47 -19.80
C THR A 425 9.34 26.15 -19.18
N LEU A 426 9.34 25.53 -18.00
CA LEU A 426 8.14 25.35 -17.21
C LEU A 426 7.84 26.66 -16.49
N THR A 427 6.82 27.39 -16.93
CA THR A 427 6.33 28.57 -16.21
C THR A 427 5.59 28.12 -14.96
N GLN A 428 6.08 28.54 -13.80
CA GLN A 428 5.34 28.43 -12.55
C GLN A 428 4.15 29.39 -12.61
N SER A 429 2.95 28.84 -12.77
CA SER A 429 1.70 29.59 -12.65
C SER A 429 0.72 28.82 -11.76
N ALA A 430 0.79 29.07 -10.46
CA ALA A 430 -0.37 29.22 -9.57
C ALA A 430 0.11 29.56 -8.15
N PRO A 431 -0.57 30.45 -7.41
CA PRO A 431 -0.25 30.70 -6.01
C PRO A 431 -0.46 29.42 -5.19
N PHE A 432 0.46 29.17 -4.25
CA PHE A 432 0.36 28.15 -3.21
C PHE A 432 -0.94 28.36 -2.42
N ASN A 433 -1.98 27.58 -2.71
CA ASN A 433 -3.05 27.24 -1.79
C ASN A 433 -3.52 25.83 -2.13
N GLU A 434 -3.46 24.97 -1.11
CA GLU A 434 -4.04 23.63 -0.90
C GLU A 434 -4.73 22.96 -2.11
N ASP A 435 -3.96 22.16 -2.86
CA ASP A 435 -4.26 20.76 -3.24
C ASP A 435 -3.22 20.30 -4.28
N ASN A 436 -2.15 19.66 -3.81
CA ASN A 436 -0.91 19.47 -4.59
C ASN A 436 -0.69 18.06 -5.15
N SER A 437 -1.66 17.14 -5.04
CA SER A 437 -1.56 15.81 -5.67
C SER A 437 -1.78 15.89 -7.19
N VAL A 438 -2.72 16.73 -7.63
CA VAL A 438 -3.07 16.88 -9.05
C VAL A 438 -1.93 17.54 -9.83
N ASN A 439 -1.21 18.49 -9.25
CA ASN A 439 -0.09 19.16 -9.92
C ASN A 439 1.14 18.26 -10.08
N ILE A 440 1.46 17.44 -9.09
CA ILE A 440 2.60 16.50 -9.18
C ILE A 440 2.27 15.35 -10.13
N ALA A 441 1.05 14.83 -10.08
CA ALA A 441 0.58 13.81 -11.02
C ALA A 441 0.63 14.33 -12.47
N ASN A 442 0.13 15.55 -12.69
CA ASN A 442 0.19 16.18 -14.01
C ASN A 442 1.63 16.42 -14.47
N GLN A 443 2.53 16.89 -13.60
CA GLN A 443 3.94 17.05 -13.93
C GLN A 443 4.64 15.73 -14.28
N MET A 444 4.33 14.64 -13.56
CA MET A 444 4.85 13.32 -13.89
C MET A 444 4.29 12.78 -15.21
N VAL A 445 3.01 13.03 -15.49
CA VAL A 445 2.38 12.65 -16.77
C VAL A 445 3.00 13.44 -17.93
N TYR A 446 3.23 14.74 -17.77
CA TYR A 446 3.91 15.56 -18.78
C TYR A 446 5.36 15.12 -19.00
N PHE A 447 6.07 14.75 -17.92
CA PHE A 447 7.42 14.21 -18.02
C PHE A 447 7.43 12.85 -18.75
N LEU A 448 6.53 11.92 -18.39
CA LEU A 448 6.42 10.62 -19.04
C LEU A 448 6.04 10.76 -20.51
N PHE A 449 5.12 11.67 -20.84
CA PHE A 449 4.75 11.98 -22.21
C PHE A 449 5.92 12.59 -22.99
N ALA A 450 6.69 13.50 -22.39
CA ALA A 450 7.89 14.07 -23.01
C ALA A 450 8.96 12.99 -23.25
N VAL A 451 9.16 12.06 -22.31
CA VAL A 451 10.09 10.93 -22.43
C VAL A 451 9.64 9.95 -23.50
N LEU A 452 8.36 9.56 -23.52
CA LEU A 452 7.82 8.67 -24.54
C LEU A 452 7.84 9.31 -25.92
N TYR A 453 7.49 10.59 -26.03
CA TYR A 453 7.53 11.32 -27.29
C TYR A 453 8.95 11.49 -27.82
N SER A 454 9.91 11.84 -26.97
CA SER A 454 11.33 11.95 -27.35
C SER A 454 11.92 10.58 -27.70
N THR A 455 11.64 9.55 -26.91
CA THR A 455 12.06 8.17 -27.22
C THR A 455 11.45 7.72 -28.55
N ALA A 456 10.16 7.92 -28.77
CA ALA A 456 9.51 7.59 -30.04
C ALA A 456 10.09 8.42 -31.20
N SER A 457 10.34 9.71 -31.00
CA SER A 457 10.82 10.62 -32.06
C SER A 457 12.31 10.46 -32.38
N PHE A 458 13.11 9.82 -31.52
CA PHE A 458 14.55 9.62 -31.77
C PHE A 458 14.93 8.15 -31.95
N VAL A 459 14.28 7.23 -31.24
CA VAL A 459 14.56 5.79 -31.35
C VAL A 459 13.88 5.19 -32.58
N VAL A 460 12.63 5.53 -32.87
CA VAL A 460 11.92 5.00 -34.05
C VAL A 460 12.66 5.38 -35.34
N PRO A 461 13.13 6.61 -35.58
CA PRO A 461 13.86 6.91 -36.80
C PRO A 461 15.19 6.20 -36.91
N VAL A 462 15.98 6.15 -35.82
CA VAL A 462 17.29 5.50 -35.83
C VAL A 462 17.18 4.00 -36.06
N VAL A 463 16.14 3.38 -35.48
CA VAL A 463 15.83 1.97 -35.65
C VAL A 463 15.27 1.67 -37.04
N PHE A 464 14.44 2.56 -37.61
CA PHE A 464 13.78 2.32 -38.90
C PHE A 464 14.56 2.85 -40.12
N SER A 465 15.47 3.82 -39.96
CA SER A 465 16.31 4.33 -41.05
C SER A 465 17.53 3.45 -41.32
N GLY A 466 17.94 2.64 -40.32
CA GLY A 466 19.23 1.97 -40.29
C GLY A 466 20.38 2.99 -40.28
N ILE A 467 21.43 2.73 -39.51
CA ILE A 467 22.66 3.53 -39.63
C ILE A 467 23.27 3.15 -41.00
N ARG A 468 23.10 4.02 -42.00
CA ARG A 468 23.78 3.87 -43.29
C ARG A 468 25.26 4.17 -43.11
N ASP A 469 26.10 3.19 -43.38
CA ASP A 469 27.53 3.38 -43.61
C ASP A 469 27.70 4.30 -44.85
N PRO A 470 28.32 5.48 -44.73
CA PRO A 470 28.46 6.41 -45.84
C PRO A 470 29.49 5.97 -46.90
N THR A 471 30.10 4.79 -46.77
CA THR A 471 31.21 4.37 -47.65
C THR A 471 30.85 3.35 -48.75
N ILE A 472 29.58 2.95 -48.92
CA ILE A 472 29.22 1.95 -49.94
C ILE A 472 28.35 2.56 -51.05
N THR A 473 29.00 3.04 -52.11
CA THR A 473 28.38 3.27 -53.42
C THR A 473 28.21 1.93 -54.14
N GLY A 474 27.09 1.26 -53.92
CA GLY A 474 26.74 0.01 -54.61
C GLY A 474 25.29 -0.39 -54.38
N ARG A 475 24.44 -0.16 -55.39
CA ARG A 475 22.98 -0.36 -55.38
C ARG A 475 22.65 -1.79 -55.83
N SER A 476 22.11 -2.65 -54.95
CA SER A 476 21.09 -3.68 -55.28
C SER A 476 20.80 -4.77 -54.21
N GLN A 477 21.42 -4.81 -53.02
CA GLN A 477 21.18 -5.92 -52.05
C GLN A 477 20.57 -5.52 -50.68
N GLY A 478 20.00 -4.31 -50.55
CA GLY A 478 19.55 -3.78 -49.26
C GLY A 478 18.14 -4.18 -48.77
N GLU A 479 17.27 -4.71 -49.63
CA GLU A 479 15.85 -4.92 -49.28
C GLU A 479 15.64 -6.05 -48.26
N ALA A 480 16.41 -7.14 -48.36
CA ALA A 480 16.22 -8.33 -47.52
C ALA A 480 16.59 -8.11 -46.03
N ASN A 481 17.53 -7.21 -45.74
CA ASN A 481 18.01 -6.99 -44.35
C ASN A 481 17.12 -6.02 -43.57
N SER A 482 16.47 -5.07 -44.24
CA SER A 482 15.46 -4.21 -43.60
C SER A 482 14.16 -4.94 -43.30
N GLU A 483 13.78 -5.93 -44.13
CA GLU A 483 12.61 -6.78 -43.89
C GLU A 483 12.79 -7.64 -42.62
N ALA A 484 13.97 -8.23 -42.43
CA ALA A 484 14.27 -9.06 -41.26
C ALA A 484 14.35 -8.27 -39.92
N LEU A 485 14.68 -6.97 -39.97
CA LEU A 485 14.78 -6.12 -38.77
C LEU A 485 13.38 -5.67 -38.31
N LEU A 486 12.51 -5.29 -39.25
CA LEU A 486 11.13 -4.87 -38.98
C LEU A 486 10.32 -6.01 -38.36
N ASP A 487 10.46 -7.23 -38.89
CA ASP A 487 9.81 -8.43 -38.39
C ASP A 487 10.30 -8.82 -36.97
N ARG A 488 11.55 -8.50 -36.63
CA ARG A 488 12.11 -8.73 -35.28
C ARG A 488 11.64 -7.71 -34.25
N LEU A 489 11.41 -6.46 -34.66
CA LEU A 489 10.98 -5.38 -33.76
C LEU A 489 9.47 -5.37 -33.49
N LEU A 490 8.67 -5.88 -34.43
CA LEU A 490 7.21 -5.93 -34.35
C LEU A 490 6.67 -7.25 -33.77
N ALA A 491 7.53 -8.13 -33.24
CA ALA A 491 7.13 -9.36 -32.59
C ALA A 491 7.10 -9.21 -31.04
N PRO A 492 5.99 -8.78 -30.42
CA PRO A 492 5.80 -8.95 -28.99
C PRO A 492 5.55 -10.44 -28.72
N GLN A 493 6.56 -11.13 -28.19
CA GLN A 493 6.55 -12.57 -27.89
C GLN A 493 5.28 -13.06 -27.15
N PRO A 494 4.69 -12.36 -26.15
CA PRO A 494 3.55 -12.92 -25.42
C PRO A 494 2.22 -12.90 -26.18
N LEU A 495 2.00 -11.92 -27.06
CA LEU A 495 0.70 -11.71 -27.74
C LEU A 495 0.63 -12.43 -29.10
N VAL A 496 1.78 -12.52 -29.80
CA VAL A 496 1.88 -13.20 -31.10
C VAL A 496 1.76 -14.72 -30.94
N ASP A 497 2.18 -15.28 -29.81
CA ASP A 497 2.04 -16.70 -29.50
C ASP A 497 0.59 -17.12 -29.22
N PHE A 498 -0.27 -16.20 -28.74
CA PHE A 498 -1.68 -16.49 -28.44
C PHE A 498 -2.57 -16.59 -29.69
N MET A 499 -2.29 -15.83 -30.76
CA MET A 499 -3.13 -15.80 -31.97
C MET A 499 -2.46 -16.33 -33.24
N GLY A 500 -1.13 -16.50 -33.24
CA GLY A 500 -0.34 -16.82 -34.41
C GLY A 500 -0.32 -15.69 -35.44
N THR A 501 0.79 -15.54 -36.17
CA THR A 501 0.96 -14.51 -37.22
C THR A 501 -0.13 -14.57 -38.30
N LYS A 502 -0.65 -15.77 -38.60
CA LYS A 502 -1.78 -15.98 -39.52
C LYS A 502 -3.13 -15.52 -38.95
N GLY A 503 -3.31 -15.55 -37.63
CA GLY A 503 -4.53 -15.07 -36.97
C GLY A 503 -4.62 -13.54 -37.02
N LEU A 504 -3.53 -12.85 -36.70
CA LEU A 504 -3.46 -11.39 -36.77
C LEU A 504 -3.66 -10.84 -38.20
N GLN A 505 -3.12 -11.53 -39.21
CA GLN A 505 -3.37 -11.19 -40.62
C GLN A 505 -4.84 -11.37 -41.02
N ARG A 506 -5.56 -12.38 -40.49
CA ARG A 506 -7.00 -12.58 -40.75
C ARG A 506 -7.88 -11.50 -40.13
N VAL A 507 -7.44 -10.87 -39.04
CA VAL A 507 -8.15 -9.76 -38.38
C VAL A 507 -7.74 -8.39 -38.98
N GLY A 508 -6.90 -8.37 -40.02
CA GLY A 508 -6.47 -7.13 -40.67
C GLY A 508 -5.46 -6.32 -39.86
N LEU A 509 -4.69 -6.98 -38.99
CA LEU A 509 -3.62 -6.37 -38.18
C LEU A 509 -2.25 -6.74 -38.74
N ASP A 510 -1.99 -6.30 -39.96
CA ASP A 510 -0.67 -6.39 -40.60
C ASP A 510 0.13 -5.14 -40.25
N GLY A 511 1.11 -5.26 -39.35
CA GLY A 511 1.87 -4.13 -38.82
C GLY A 511 2.50 -3.23 -39.89
N ARG A 512 2.92 -3.80 -41.02
CA ARG A 512 3.47 -3.04 -42.15
C ARG A 512 2.37 -2.22 -42.82
N LYS A 513 1.22 -2.81 -43.11
CA LYS A 513 0.08 -2.09 -43.71
C LYS A 513 -0.47 -1.02 -42.77
N CYS A 514 -0.52 -1.28 -41.46
CA CYS A 514 -0.94 -0.30 -40.47
C CYS A 514 0.01 0.91 -40.42
N LEU A 515 1.32 0.67 -40.46
CA LEU A 515 2.31 1.75 -40.51
C LEU A 515 2.20 2.57 -41.80
N LEU A 516 2.07 1.91 -42.96
CA LEU A 516 1.89 2.60 -44.25
C LEU A 516 0.59 3.41 -44.29
N LYS A 517 -0.51 2.86 -43.76
CA LYS A 517 -1.78 3.59 -43.58
C LYS A 517 -1.58 4.84 -42.72
N THR A 518 -0.91 4.69 -41.58
CA THR A 518 -0.62 5.79 -40.64
C THR A 518 0.20 6.90 -41.32
N ILE A 519 1.24 6.55 -42.08
CA ILE A 519 2.07 7.52 -42.82
C ILE A 519 1.26 8.24 -43.90
N CYS A 520 0.42 7.49 -44.64
CA CYS A 520 -0.47 8.06 -45.66
C CYS A 520 -1.45 9.07 -45.03
N VAL A 521 -2.11 8.69 -43.94
CA VAL A 521 -3.08 9.52 -43.24
C VAL A 521 -2.43 10.75 -42.59
N ALA A 522 -1.25 10.57 -41.97
CA ALA A 522 -0.46 11.67 -41.40
C ALA A 522 -0.14 12.76 -42.43
N ASN A 523 0.19 12.36 -43.66
CA ASN A 523 0.52 13.29 -44.75
C ASN A 523 -0.72 13.82 -45.49
N ARG A 524 -1.90 13.21 -45.28
CA ARG A 524 -3.14 13.61 -45.96
C ARG A 524 -3.83 14.81 -45.32
N SER A 525 -3.83 14.86 -43.99
CA SER A 525 -4.62 15.82 -43.24
C SER A 525 -3.88 16.33 -42.01
N ASN A 526 -4.05 17.62 -41.74
CA ASN A 526 -3.60 18.24 -40.49
C ASN A 526 -4.49 17.86 -39.29
N LYS A 527 -5.48 16.97 -39.45
CA LYS A 527 -6.38 16.47 -38.39
C LYS A 527 -5.63 16.02 -37.13
N TYR A 528 -4.44 15.45 -37.30
CA TYR A 528 -3.65 14.89 -36.20
C TYR A 528 -2.68 15.89 -35.56
N GLY A 529 -2.57 17.11 -36.11
CA GLY A 529 -1.70 18.17 -35.59
C GLY A 529 -0.27 17.68 -35.32
N LEU A 530 0.23 17.95 -34.11
CA LEU A 530 1.57 17.56 -33.67
C LEU A 530 1.80 16.03 -33.63
N LEU A 531 0.75 15.21 -33.55
CA LEU A 531 0.89 13.75 -33.54
C LEU A 531 1.28 13.19 -34.92
N GLY A 532 0.87 13.85 -36.01
CA GLY A 532 1.23 13.45 -37.37
C GLY A 532 2.64 13.89 -37.79
N LEU A 533 3.20 14.89 -37.12
CA LEU A 533 4.45 15.55 -37.52
C LEU A 533 5.67 14.60 -37.62
N PRO A 534 5.90 13.67 -36.68
CA PRO A 534 7.03 12.74 -36.80
C PRO A 534 6.98 11.93 -38.11
N PHE A 535 5.79 11.43 -38.48
CA PHE A 535 5.63 10.65 -39.72
C PHE A 535 5.88 11.49 -40.98
N GLN A 536 5.53 12.78 -40.96
CA GLN A 536 5.82 13.71 -42.06
C GLN A 536 7.31 14.02 -42.17
N ILE A 537 8.00 14.19 -41.03
CA ILE A 537 9.44 14.50 -40.98
C ILE A 537 10.28 13.29 -41.43
N PHE A 538 9.96 12.09 -40.92
CA PHE A 538 10.75 10.89 -41.20
C PHE A 538 10.44 10.25 -42.55
N PHE A 539 9.22 10.44 -43.05
CA PHE A 539 8.79 9.92 -44.34
C PHE A 539 8.24 11.07 -45.19
N PRO A 540 9.09 12.03 -45.59
CA PRO A 540 8.63 13.14 -46.40
C PRO A 540 8.18 12.61 -47.78
N PRO A 541 7.09 13.17 -48.35
CA PRO A 541 6.64 12.79 -49.67
C PRO A 541 7.72 13.17 -50.70
N PRO A 542 8.04 12.29 -51.65
CA PRO A 542 8.94 12.62 -52.75
C PRO A 542 8.34 13.76 -53.59
N SER A 543 9.19 14.59 -54.19
CA SER A 543 8.77 15.68 -55.08
C SER A 543 7.85 15.17 -56.19
N ASN A 544 6.92 16.01 -56.64
CA ASN A 544 6.03 15.64 -57.73
C ASN A 544 6.85 15.35 -59.00
N GLY A 545 6.68 14.15 -59.59
CA GLY A 545 7.44 13.69 -60.76
C GLY A 545 8.61 12.74 -60.47
N THR A 546 8.95 12.48 -59.20
CA THR A 546 9.98 11.47 -58.87
C THR A 546 9.49 10.05 -59.23
N LEU A 547 10.35 9.26 -59.87
CA LEU A 547 10.06 7.88 -60.29
C LEU A 547 9.75 6.98 -59.07
N GLU A 548 8.66 6.21 -59.17
CA GLU A 548 8.23 5.27 -58.12
C GLU A 548 9.30 4.22 -57.80
N SER A 549 10.10 3.83 -58.80
CA SER A 549 11.18 2.84 -58.65
C SER A 549 12.33 3.25 -57.73
N VAL A 550 12.37 4.51 -57.28
CA VAL A 550 13.43 5.04 -56.41
C VAL A 550 12.94 5.33 -54.99
N SER A 551 11.63 5.26 -54.74
CA SER A 551 11.03 5.64 -53.46
C SER A 551 10.76 4.43 -52.57
N SER A 552 10.96 4.56 -51.26
CA SER A 552 10.59 3.51 -50.31
C SER A 552 9.07 3.36 -50.21
N ALA A 553 8.58 2.20 -49.76
CA ALA A 553 7.14 1.98 -49.55
C ALA A 553 6.49 3.05 -48.65
N ALA A 554 7.21 3.53 -47.64
CA ALA A 554 6.79 4.62 -46.76
C ALA A 554 6.71 5.97 -47.47
N GLN A 555 7.66 6.28 -48.34
CA GLN A 555 7.64 7.49 -49.17
C GLN A 555 6.51 7.46 -50.21
N ILE A 556 6.20 6.28 -50.76
CA ILE A 556 5.04 6.09 -51.64
C ILE A 556 3.73 6.34 -50.87
N ALA A 557 3.62 5.82 -49.64
CA ALA A 557 2.47 6.08 -48.78
C ALA A 557 2.33 7.58 -48.45
N ALA A 558 3.43 8.27 -48.11
CA ALA A 558 3.43 9.70 -47.88
C ALA A 558 3.04 10.50 -49.14
N ARG A 559 3.56 10.13 -50.31
CA ARG A 559 3.18 10.70 -51.61
C ARG A 559 1.68 10.58 -51.84
N MET A 560 1.12 9.40 -51.54
CA MET A 560 -0.30 9.12 -51.72
C MET A 560 -1.16 10.03 -50.83
N GLY A 561 -0.75 10.20 -49.56
CA GLY A 561 -1.38 11.12 -48.63
C GLY A 561 -1.43 12.56 -49.17
N VAL A 562 -0.32 13.06 -49.71
CA VAL A 562 -0.23 14.45 -50.21
C VAL A 562 -0.91 14.64 -51.57
N TYR A 563 -0.59 13.81 -52.55
CA TYR A 563 -0.87 14.06 -53.96
C TYR A 563 -2.04 13.23 -54.53
N GLN A 564 -2.41 12.10 -53.93
CA GLN A 564 -3.46 11.21 -54.44
C GLN A 564 -4.69 11.21 -53.53
N LYS A 565 -5.29 12.40 -53.36
CA LYS A 565 -6.44 12.60 -52.46
C LYS A 565 -7.72 11.87 -52.87
N GLU A 566 -7.78 11.36 -54.09
CA GLU A 566 -8.92 10.61 -54.63
C GLU A 566 -9.01 9.17 -54.08
N LYS A 567 -7.89 8.57 -53.65
CA LYS A 567 -7.87 7.21 -53.11
C LYS A 567 -7.87 7.23 -51.59
N ASP A 568 -8.68 6.42 -50.93
CA ASP A 568 -8.66 6.33 -49.47
C ASP A 568 -7.40 5.58 -48.99
N CYS A 569 -6.70 6.11 -47.99
CA CYS A 569 -5.50 5.47 -47.44
C CYS A 569 -5.83 4.09 -46.84
N GLY A 570 -7.04 3.91 -46.28
CA GLY A 570 -7.53 2.65 -45.75
C GLY A 570 -7.91 1.63 -46.81
N GLU A 571 -8.31 2.06 -48.01
CA GLU A 571 -8.54 1.14 -49.14
C GLU A 571 -7.22 0.60 -49.70
N VAL A 572 -6.21 1.47 -49.80
CA VAL A 572 -4.89 1.08 -50.33
C VAL A 572 -4.08 0.28 -49.31
N TYR A 573 -4.18 0.65 -48.03
CA TYR A 573 -3.50 -0.01 -46.92
C TYR A 573 -4.55 -0.56 -45.93
N PRO A 574 -5.16 -1.72 -46.23
CA PRO A 574 -6.20 -2.30 -45.40
C PRO A 574 -5.62 -2.76 -44.07
N CYS A 575 -5.73 -1.89 -43.07
CA CYS A 575 -5.50 -2.19 -41.68
C CYS A 575 -6.62 -1.61 -40.83
N LEU A 576 -7.08 -2.42 -39.87
CA LEU A 576 -8.17 -2.07 -38.96
C LEU A 576 -7.79 -0.92 -38.03
N LEU A 577 -6.52 -0.82 -37.62
CA LEU A 577 -6.02 0.18 -36.69
C LEU A 577 -5.15 1.22 -37.39
N ASP A 578 -5.52 2.50 -37.23
CA ASP A 578 -4.63 3.62 -37.46
C ASP A 578 -4.06 4.07 -36.11
N VAL A 579 -2.72 4.05 -35.99
CA VAL A 579 -2.04 4.41 -34.73
C VAL A 579 -2.41 5.83 -34.30
N LEU A 580 -2.59 6.74 -35.26
CA LEU A 580 -2.95 8.13 -34.96
C LEU A 580 -4.37 8.27 -34.43
N ASP A 581 -5.33 7.48 -34.95
CA ASP A 581 -6.70 7.49 -34.41
C ASP A 581 -6.75 6.90 -33.00
N VAL A 582 -5.95 5.87 -32.70
CA VAL A 582 -5.84 5.33 -31.33
C VAL A 582 -5.24 6.37 -30.37
N LEU A 583 -4.19 7.09 -30.78
CA LEU A 583 -3.58 8.14 -29.97
C LEU A 583 -4.55 9.30 -29.72
N VAL A 584 -5.34 9.69 -30.74
CA VAL A 584 -6.39 10.71 -30.59
C VAL A 584 -7.48 10.23 -29.63
N TYR A 585 -7.93 8.97 -29.76
CA TYR A 585 -8.93 8.39 -28.86
C TYR A 585 -8.46 8.39 -27.40
N LEU A 586 -7.21 7.97 -27.14
CA LEU A 586 -6.64 7.97 -25.79
C LEU A 586 -6.51 9.38 -25.22
N ARG A 587 -6.07 10.35 -26.04
CA ARG A 587 -6.02 11.76 -25.67
C ARG A 587 -7.41 12.26 -25.28
N ASP A 588 -8.42 12.03 -26.12
CA ASP A 588 -9.77 12.54 -25.90
C ASP A 588 -10.43 11.87 -24.68
N ARG A 589 -10.20 10.56 -24.49
CA ARG A 589 -10.66 9.82 -23.30
C ARG A 589 -10.03 10.35 -22.02
N TYR A 590 -8.76 10.74 -22.06
CA TYR A 590 -8.07 11.34 -20.92
C TYR A 590 -8.66 12.71 -20.56
N TYR A 591 -8.90 13.58 -21.55
CA TYR A 591 -9.52 14.89 -21.30
C TYR A 591 -10.97 14.78 -20.79
N LEU A 592 -11.73 13.78 -21.22
CA LEU A 592 -13.11 13.56 -20.74
C LEU A 592 -13.20 13.01 -19.30
N ASN A 593 -12.15 12.36 -18.81
CA ASN A 593 -12.12 11.77 -17.47
C ASN A 593 -11.33 12.62 -16.46
N SER A 594 -10.79 13.77 -16.89
CA SER A 594 -10.12 14.70 -15.99
C SER A 594 -11.20 15.57 -15.31
N PRO A 595 -11.27 15.61 -13.96
CA PRO A 595 -12.23 16.47 -13.27
C PRO A 595 -11.96 17.94 -13.63
N SER A 596 -13.01 18.64 -14.03
CA SER A 596 -12.99 20.05 -14.45
C SER A 596 -12.67 21.00 -13.31
#